data_AF-A0A7X9IQ14-F1
#
_entry.id   AF-A0A7X9IQ14-F1
#
_cell.length_a   1.000
_cell.length_b   1.000
_cell.length_c   1.000
_cell.angle_alpha   90.00
_cell.angle_beta   90.00
_cell.angle_gamma   90.00
#
_symmetry.space_group_name_H-M   'P 1'
#
loop_
_entity.id
_entity.type
_entity.pdbx_description
1 polymer ?
#
loop_
_entity_poly.entity_id
_entity_poly.type
_entity_poly.pdbx_seq_one_letter_code
_entity_poly.pdbx_strand_id
1 'polypeptide(L)'
;MKKIFILLISFLFVFSTFSSNLFADNLSSGFVISPFPGINYPYEIENITCALGLFGLVLPSFHGYAASLFYNTLQNFSNGFASALIFQSYLNGFDGILITGGFNHINSNFKGFEFAFFANINNGNASGLQIGMLNFNSENFAGFQVGFLNLNMKEFVGYRLGLVSFSTNFKGFFDVSLLASINFSGFTGIQASIFNFNLGDFNGLQIGLVNFNLKDSYGYKFGLVSISNSFSGVQINLVNYSNFFNGFQIGLINIAKIEKGISIGLFNFFLNGYNAIETTYNELGIAKLNFKWGSKKFYSIIGYGMNESQTLYQSTLGFGSHHSLGVFFLDFEFFIQGIASIDNLKKYLSNPDLLYGASDWELYGYYDEFGDYYYYPGPEVRIPYSLAYILLGDSSSFSFRLNLGVSLGFLQIIAGVTYNLGFRLNPDNAAFSWYIPEDINPIMADINNFAFFQYGWFGFTLGIQFKL
;
A
#
# COMPACT_ATOMS: atom_id res chain seq x y z
N MET A 1 -27.64 -27.55 9.69
CA MET A 1 -28.27 -26.34 9.09
C MET A 1 -29.16 -26.65 7.88
N LYS A 2 -28.68 -27.26 6.78
CA LYS A 2 -29.53 -27.62 5.61
C LYS A 2 -30.81 -28.41 5.96
N LYS A 3 -30.74 -29.41 6.86
CA LYS A 3 -31.90 -30.22 7.26
C LYS A 3 -32.93 -29.46 8.11
N ILE A 4 -32.48 -28.52 8.96
CA ILE A 4 -33.36 -27.68 9.79
C ILE A 4 -34.03 -26.62 8.91
N PHE A 5 -33.30 -26.06 7.94
CA PHE A 5 -33.85 -25.14 6.93
C PHE A 5 -34.93 -25.79 6.06
N ILE A 6 -34.68 -27.02 5.60
CA ILE A 6 -35.68 -27.82 4.85
C ILE A 6 -36.88 -28.15 5.74
N LEU A 7 -36.69 -28.52 7.01
CA LEU A 7 -37.80 -28.80 7.92
C LEU A 7 -38.68 -27.57 8.18
N LEU A 8 -38.05 -26.39 8.33
CA LEU A 8 -38.75 -25.12 8.54
C LEU A 8 -39.55 -24.71 7.30
N ILE A 9 -38.95 -24.88 6.10
CA ILE A 9 -39.62 -24.65 4.81
C ILE A 9 -40.79 -25.62 4.64
N SER A 10 -40.60 -26.90 4.91
CA SER A 10 -41.66 -27.91 4.81
C SER A 10 -42.80 -27.65 5.80
N PHE A 11 -42.49 -27.21 7.02
CA PHE A 11 -43.50 -26.87 8.02
C PHE A 11 -44.32 -25.62 7.62
N LEU A 12 -43.67 -24.61 7.05
CA LEU A 12 -44.33 -23.43 6.47
C LEU A 12 -45.19 -23.79 5.24
N PHE A 13 -44.76 -24.76 4.43
CA PHE A 13 -45.50 -25.24 3.26
C PHE A 13 -46.75 -26.06 3.62
N VAL A 14 -46.72 -26.82 4.71
CA VAL A 14 -47.88 -27.60 5.17
C VAL A 14 -48.96 -26.68 5.75
N PHE A 15 -48.57 -25.60 6.45
CA PHE A 15 -49.53 -24.65 7.01
C PHE A 15 -50.24 -23.79 5.95
N SER A 16 -49.59 -23.49 4.81
CA SER A 16 -50.23 -22.74 3.71
C SER A 16 -51.32 -23.54 2.99
N THR A 17 -51.22 -24.88 2.94
CA THR A 17 -52.22 -25.73 2.26
C THR A 17 -53.53 -25.92 3.03
N PHE A 18 -53.57 -25.70 4.35
CA PHE A 18 -54.74 -26.02 5.17
C PHE A 18 -55.77 -24.89 5.28
N SER A 19 -55.53 -23.72 4.70
CA SER A 19 -56.28 -22.49 5.03
C SER A 19 -56.97 -21.80 3.85
N SER A 20 -56.96 -22.40 2.66
CA SER A 20 -57.41 -21.79 1.39
C SER A 20 -58.93 -21.72 1.14
N ASN A 21 -59.80 -21.87 2.15
CA ASN A 21 -61.24 -22.10 1.91
C ASN A 21 -62.23 -21.13 2.57
N LEU A 22 -61.84 -19.94 3.07
CA LEU A 22 -62.81 -19.11 3.83
C LEU A 22 -63.12 -17.68 3.38
N PHE A 23 -62.42 -17.05 2.43
CA PHE A 23 -62.78 -15.68 2.01
C PHE A 23 -62.39 -15.41 0.56
N ALA A 24 -63.23 -15.81 -0.39
CA ALA A 24 -63.07 -15.45 -1.79
C ALA A 24 -64.43 -15.16 -2.43
N ASP A 25 -65.10 -14.10 -1.97
CA ASP A 25 -66.21 -13.50 -2.71
C ASP A 25 -66.09 -11.97 -2.61
N ASN A 26 -65.76 -11.34 -3.74
CA ASN A 26 -65.71 -9.90 -4.02
C ASN A 26 -64.53 -9.07 -3.48
N LEU A 27 -63.40 -9.06 -4.21
CA LEU A 27 -62.42 -7.96 -4.16
C LEU A 27 -62.02 -7.55 -5.59
N SER A 28 -62.72 -6.56 -6.14
CA SER A 28 -62.46 -5.91 -7.42
C SER A 28 -61.42 -4.77 -7.34
N SER A 29 -60.56 -4.80 -6.32
CA SER A 29 -59.56 -3.76 -6.08
C SER A 29 -58.21 -4.42 -5.96
N GLY A 30 -57.16 -3.86 -6.57
CA GLY A 30 -55.77 -4.34 -6.52
C GLY A 30 -55.12 -4.30 -5.14
N PHE A 31 -55.86 -4.67 -4.09
CA PHE A 31 -55.50 -4.66 -2.68
C PHE A 31 -55.66 -6.08 -2.14
N VAL A 32 -54.62 -6.62 -1.50
CA VAL A 32 -54.61 -7.96 -0.91
C VAL A 32 -54.22 -7.84 0.57
N ILE A 33 -55.05 -8.35 1.49
CA ILE A 33 -54.68 -8.51 2.90
C ILE A 33 -54.68 -10.00 3.23
N SER A 34 -53.52 -10.60 3.49
CA SER A 34 -53.41 -12.04 3.76
C SER A 34 -53.00 -12.28 5.23
N PRO A 35 -53.89 -12.75 6.11
CA PRO A 35 -53.50 -13.08 7.48
C PRO A 35 -52.55 -14.29 7.52
N PHE A 36 -52.66 -15.25 6.59
CA PHE A 36 -51.71 -16.35 6.45
C PHE A 36 -51.25 -16.49 5.00
N PRO A 37 -50.08 -17.11 4.75
CA PRO A 37 -49.54 -17.27 3.40
C PRO A 37 -50.43 -18.18 2.55
N GLY A 38 -50.74 -17.77 1.32
CA GLY A 38 -51.46 -18.60 0.35
C GLY A 38 -52.99 -18.70 0.54
N ILE A 39 -53.57 -18.10 1.59
CA ILE A 39 -55.04 -18.06 1.76
C ILE A 39 -55.70 -17.25 0.64
N ASN A 40 -55.05 -16.19 0.18
CA ASN A 40 -55.54 -15.33 -0.88
C ASN A 40 -54.65 -15.49 -2.12
N TYR A 41 -54.60 -16.68 -2.72
CA TYR A 41 -53.94 -16.85 -4.01
C TYR A 41 -54.90 -16.33 -5.09
N PRO A 42 -54.82 -15.07 -5.53
CA PRO A 42 -55.79 -14.54 -6.46
C PRO A 42 -55.29 -14.95 -7.83
N TYR A 43 -55.69 -16.13 -8.31
CA TYR A 43 -55.43 -16.50 -9.70
C TYR A 43 -56.04 -15.49 -10.69
N GLU A 44 -56.98 -14.66 -10.24
CA GLU A 44 -57.76 -13.74 -11.07
C GLU A 44 -57.39 -12.24 -10.93
N ILE A 45 -56.49 -11.84 -10.02
CA ILE A 45 -56.12 -10.41 -9.86
C ILE A 45 -54.84 -10.11 -10.63
N GLU A 46 -54.99 -9.62 -11.87
CA GLU A 46 -53.86 -9.31 -12.76
C GLU A 46 -53.05 -8.07 -12.33
N ASN A 47 -53.55 -7.23 -11.43
CA ASN A 47 -52.92 -5.95 -11.05
C ASN A 47 -52.97 -5.68 -9.55
N ILE A 48 -52.12 -6.37 -8.78
CA ILE A 48 -51.97 -6.13 -7.34
C ILE A 48 -51.11 -4.87 -7.14
N THR A 49 -51.72 -3.80 -6.63
CA THR A 49 -51.05 -2.52 -6.30
C THR A 49 -50.63 -2.42 -4.84
N CYS A 50 -51.32 -3.12 -3.94
CA CYS A 50 -50.96 -3.17 -2.53
C CYS A 50 -51.23 -4.56 -1.96
N ALA A 51 -50.25 -5.13 -1.27
CA ALA A 51 -50.37 -6.41 -0.59
C ALA A 51 -49.80 -6.32 0.83
N LEU A 52 -50.60 -6.70 1.83
CA LEU A 52 -50.23 -6.70 3.24
C LEU A 52 -50.41 -8.11 3.81
N GLY A 53 -49.34 -8.73 4.28
CA GLY A 53 -49.35 -10.06 4.88
C GLY A 53 -49.05 -10.03 6.37
N LEU A 54 -49.91 -10.59 7.23
CA LEU A 54 -49.62 -10.66 8.67
C LEU A 54 -48.45 -11.63 8.97
N PHE A 55 -48.38 -12.75 8.25
CA PHE A 55 -47.27 -13.70 8.36
C PHE A 55 -46.37 -13.65 7.12
N GLY A 56 -46.93 -13.81 5.93
CA GLY A 56 -46.16 -13.80 4.69
C GLY A 56 -47.05 -13.65 3.46
N LEU A 57 -46.44 -13.25 2.35
CA LEU A 57 -47.07 -13.09 1.05
C LEU A 57 -46.49 -14.11 0.07
N VAL A 58 -47.37 -14.78 -0.67
CA VAL A 58 -47.03 -15.58 -1.85
C VAL A 58 -47.94 -15.07 -2.96
N LEU A 59 -47.38 -14.31 -3.91
CA LEU A 59 -48.16 -13.67 -4.96
C LEU A 59 -47.54 -13.98 -6.33
N PRO A 60 -48.33 -13.99 -7.41
CA PRO A 60 -47.77 -14.06 -8.75
C PRO A 60 -46.91 -12.83 -9.04
N SER A 61 -47.43 -11.63 -8.84
CA SER A 61 -46.71 -10.36 -9.03
C SER A 61 -47.41 -9.23 -8.30
N PHE A 62 -46.71 -8.11 -8.08
CA PHE A 62 -47.33 -6.84 -7.70
C PHE A 62 -46.64 -5.65 -8.39
N HIS A 63 -47.37 -4.54 -8.53
CA HIS A 63 -46.90 -3.29 -9.11
C HIS A 63 -47.29 -2.13 -8.19
N GLY A 64 -46.51 -1.90 -7.13
CA GLY A 64 -46.86 -0.96 -6.06
C GLY A 64 -46.20 -1.26 -4.72
N TYR A 65 -46.94 -1.75 -3.72
CA TYR A 65 -46.46 -2.00 -2.36
C TYR A 65 -46.71 -3.43 -1.90
N ALA A 66 -45.72 -4.11 -1.34
CA ALA A 66 -45.89 -5.43 -0.71
C ALA A 66 -45.16 -5.50 0.64
N ALA A 67 -45.89 -5.65 1.74
CA ALA A 67 -45.29 -5.75 3.06
C ALA A 67 -45.79 -6.98 3.80
N SER A 68 -44.89 -7.71 4.46
CA SER A 68 -45.27 -8.77 5.38
C SER A 68 -44.39 -8.85 6.61
N LEU A 69 -44.82 -9.58 7.64
CA LEU A 69 -44.02 -9.73 8.85
C LEU A 69 -42.81 -10.64 8.60
N PHE A 70 -42.97 -11.83 8.01
CA PHE A 70 -41.87 -12.79 7.88
C PHE A 70 -41.32 -12.88 6.47
N TYR A 71 -42.14 -13.11 5.44
CA TYR A 71 -41.61 -13.32 4.10
C TYR A 71 -42.50 -12.92 2.93
N ASN A 72 -41.87 -12.51 1.82
CA ASN A 72 -42.51 -12.30 0.53
C ASN A 72 -41.91 -13.26 -0.52
N THR A 73 -42.73 -14.01 -1.24
CA THR A 73 -42.30 -14.87 -2.35
C THR A 73 -43.09 -14.54 -3.60
N LEU A 74 -42.40 -14.14 -4.68
CA LEU A 74 -43.01 -13.78 -5.95
C LEU A 74 -42.50 -14.63 -7.11
N GLN A 75 -43.41 -14.98 -8.00
CA GLN A 75 -43.10 -15.81 -9.16
C GLN A 75 -42.77 -14.98 -10.40
N ASN A 76 -43.58 -13.98 -10.73
CA ASN A 76 -43.44 -13.15 -11.91
C ASN A 76 -42.69 -11.86 -11.60
N PHE A 77 -42.33 -11.13 -12.66
CA PHE A 77 -41.73 -9.81 -12.54
C PHE A 77 -42.63 -8.91 -11.69
N SER A 78 -42.03 -8.12 -10.81
CA SER A 78 -42.74 -7.19 -9.94
C SER A 78 -41.97 -5.90 -9.81
N ASN A 79 -42.67 -4.80 -9.52
CA ASN A 79 -42.02 -3.52 -9.29
C ASN A 79 -42.67 -2.72 -8.15
N GLY A 80 -41.89 -1.81 -7.58
CA GLY A 80 -42.32 -0.93 -6.50
C GLY A 80 -41.57 -1.16 -5.19
N PHE A 81 -42.26 -1.13 -4.06
CA PHE A 81 -41.68 -1.23 -2.73
C PHE A 81 -42.08 -2.56 -2.08
N ALA A 82 -41.10 -3.32 -1.57
CA ALA A 82 -41.40 -4.48 -0.75
C ALA A 82 -40.54 -4.63 0.50
N SER A 83 -41.19 -5.07 1.58
CA SER A 83 -40.56 -5.24 2.89
C SER A 83 -40.97 -6.51 3.62
N ALA A 84 -40.02 -7.12 4.33
CA ALA A 84 -40.26 -8.25 5.24
C ALA A 84 -39.22 -8.28 6.39
N LEU A 85 -39.49 -8.94 7.53
CA LEU A 85 -38.47 -9.06 8.59
C LEU A 85 -37.45 -10.16 8.33
N ILE A 86 -37.81 -11.26 7.64
CA ILE A 86 -36.92 -12.42 7.50
C ILE A 86 -36.44 -12.61 6.07
N PHE A 87 -37.34 -12.69 5.10
CA PHE A 87 -36.96 -13.20 3.77
C PHE A 87 -37.79 -12.60 2.64
N GLN A 88 -37.15 -12.24 1.54
CA GLN A 88 -37.85 -11.95 0.29
C GLN A 88 -37.22 -12.72 -0.87
N SER A 89 -38.05 -13.40 -1.69
CA SER A 89 -37.60 -14.14 -2.87
C SER A 89 -38.40 -13.80 -4.11
N TYR A 90 -37.68 -13.52 -5.20
CA TYR A 90 -38.24 -13.09 -6.48
C TYR A 90 -37.69 -13.95 -7.61
N LEU A 91 -38.55 -14.69 -8.30
CA LEU A 91 -38.11 -15.64 -9.32
C LEU A 91 -37.77 -14.98 -10.67
N ASN A 92 -38.63 -14.08 -11.19
CA ASN A 92 -38.51 -13.53 -12.55
C ASN A 92 -37.96 -12.09 -12.65
N GLY A 93 -37.70 -11.43 -11.51
CA GLY A 93 -37.00 -10.14 -11.43
C GLY A 93 -37.76 -9.10 -10.64
N PHE A 94 -37.06 -8.05 -10.21
CA PHE A 94 -37.64 -7.00 -9.38
C PHE A 94 -37.04 -5.62 -9.67
N ASP A 95 -37.91 -4.64 -9.90
CA ASP A 95 -37.52 -3.24 -10.10
C ASP A 95 -38.10 -2.36 -8.97
N GLY A 96 -37.25 -1.81 -8.10
CA GLY A 96 -37.68 -0.88 -7.07
C GLY A 96 -36.91 -0.98 -5.76
N ILE A 97 -37.61 -0.96 -4.62
CA ILE A 97 -37.05 -0.92 -3.27
C ILE A 97 -37.36 -2.22 -2.53
N LEU A 98 -36.32 -2.92 -2.07
CA LEU A 98 -36.41 -4.09 -1.19
C LEU A 98 -35.76 -3.79 0.15
N ILE A 99 -36.51 -3.96 1.24
CA ILE A 99 -36.03 -3.77 2.61
C ILE A 99 -36.34 -5.03 3.42
N THR A 100 -35.29 -5.75 3.85
CA THR A 100 -35.47 -6.99 4.62
C THR A 100 -34.61 -7.02 5.87
N GLY A 101 -35.19 -7.44 6.99
CA GLY A 101 -34.43 -7.67 8.23
C GLY A 101 -33.51 -8.90 8.17
N GLY A 102 -33.66 -9.75 7.16
CA GLY A 102 -32.84 -10.94 6.93
C GLY A 102 -32.23 -11.00 5.54
N PHE A 103 -32.92 -11.63 4.58
CA PHE A 103 -32.34 -11.99 3.28
C PHE A 103 -33.20 -11.52 2.10
N ASN A 104 -32.56 -10.96 1.08
CA ASN A 104 -33.12 -10.80 -0.26
C ASN A 104 -32.53 -11.86 -1.20
N HIS A 105 -33.37 -12.52 -1.99
CA HIS A 105 -32.96 -13.46 -3.02
C HIS A 105 -33.69 -13.18 -4.32
N ILE A 106 -32.95 -12.81 -5.37
CA ILE A 106 -33.52 -12.51 -6.69
C ILE A 106 -32.89 -13.47 -7.68
N ASN A 107 -33.71 -14.34 -8.28
CA ASN A 107 -33.22 -15.36 -9.18
C ASN A 107 -32.94 -14.83 -10.61
N SER A 108 -33.50 -13.67 -10.95
CA SER A 108 -33.37 -13.00 -12.25
C SER A 108 -32.76 -11.60 -12.05
N ASN A 109 -33.08 -10.65 -12.91
CA ASN A 109 -32.52 -9.31 -12.87
C ASN A 109 -33.12 -8.46 -11.74
N PHE A 110 -32.30 -7.59 -11.17
CA PHE A 110 -32.68 -6.61 -10.17
C PHE A 110 -32.28 -5.19 -10.59
N LYS A 111 -33.15 -4.22 -10.34
CA LYS A 111 -32.85 -2.80 -10.51
C LYS A 111 -33.45 -1.97 -9.39
N GLY A 112 -32.62 -1.29 -8.60
CA GLY A 112 -33.08 -0.30 -7.63
C GLY A 112 -32.31 -0.33 -6.31
N PHE A 113 -33.03 -0.29 -5.19
CA PHE A 113 -32.47 -0.27 -3.85
C PHE A 113 -32.69 -1.61 -3.14
N GLU A 114 -31.62 -2.27 -2.72
CA GLU A 114 -31.65 -3.55 -2.04
C GLU A 114 -31.00 -3.42 -0.65
N PHE A 115 -31.79 -3.53 0.40
CA PHE A 115 -31.31 -3.59 1.77
C PHE A 115 -31.68 -4.92 2.41
N ALA A 116 -30.68 -5.61 2.94
CA ALA A 116 -30.86 -6.80 3.78
C ALA A 116 -29.87 -6.74 4.94
N PHE A 117 -30.32 -6.94 6.18
CA PHE A 117 -29.39 -6.96 7.31
C PHE A 117 -28.34 -8.08 7.16
N PHE A 118 -28.75 -9.30 6.78
CA PHE A 118 -27.82 -10.43 6.64
C PHE A 118 -27.29 -10.57 5.22
N ALA A 119 -28.14 -10.75 4.20
CA ALA A 119 -27.63 -10.96 2.85
C ALA A 119 -28.56 -10.54 1.71
N ASN A 120 -27.96 -9.96 0.67
CA ASN A 120 -28.54 -9.77 -0.65
C ASN A 120 -27.92 -10.79 -1.61
N ILE A 121 -28.74 -11.55 -2.33
CA ILE A 121 -28.30 -12.63 -3.24
C ILE A 121 -29.00 -12.47 -4.59
N ASN A 122 -28.27 -12.04 -5.61
CA ASN A 122 -28.77 -11.89 -6.97
C ASN A 122 -28.12 -12.93 -7.90
N ASN A 123 -28.95 -13.77 -8.52
CA ASN A 123 -28.50 -14.76 -9.50
C ASN A 123 -28.50 -14.21 -10.93
N GLY A 124 -29.23 -13.12 -11.21
CA GLY A 124 -29.19 -12.39 -12.48
C GLY A 124 -28.40 -11.08 -12.38
N ASN A 125 -28.48 -10.25 -13.42
CA ASN A 125 -27.81 -8.95 -13.42
C ASN A 125 -28.49 -8.01 -12.43
N ALA A 126 -27.70 -7.29 -11.65
CA ALA A 126 -28.20 -6.37 -10.64
C ALA A 126 -27.67 -4.95 -10.88
N SER A 127 -28.50 -3.95 -10.62
CA SER A 127 -28.07 -2.54 -10.70
C SER A 127 -28.74 -1.65 -9.68
N GLY A 128 -28.00 -0.64 -9.18
CA GLY A 128 -28.49 0.34 -8.22
C GLY A 128 -27.70 0.35 -6.91
N LEU A 129 -28.38 0.43 -5.76
CA LEU A 129 -27.77 0.50 -4.43
C LEU A 129 -28.02 -0.81 -3.67
N GLN A 130 -26.96 -1.47 -3.22
CA GLN A 130 -27.02 -2.74 -2.49
C GLN A 130 -26.31 -2.62 -1.14
N ILE A 131 -27.04 -2.82 -0.04
CA ILE A 131 -26.56 -2.66 1.34
C ILE A 131 -26.88 -3.93 2.14
N GLY A 132 -25.87 -4.55 2.74
CA GLY A 132 -26.06 -5.67 3.66
C GLY A 132 -24.77 -6.24 4.22
N MET A 133 -24.83 -7.13 5.23
CA MET A 133 -23.62 -7.78 5.72
C MET A 133 -22.93 -8.60 4.61
N LEU A 134 -23.70 -9.34 3.82
CA LEU A 134 -23.22 -10.04 2.64
C LEU A 134 -23.99 -9.57 1.40
N ASN A 135 -23.26 -9.18 0.36
CA ASN A 135 -23.81 -8.89 -0.95
C ASN A 135 -23.20 -9.88 -1.94
N PHE A 136 -24.02 -10.71 -2.57
CA PHE A 136 -23.58 -11.71 -3.54
C PHE A 136 -24.30 -11.51 -4.87
N ASN A 137 -23.54 -11.31 -5.95
CA ASN A 137 -24.05 -11.22 -7.30
C ASN A 137 -23.35 -12.29 -8.15
N SER A 138 -24.14 -13.24 -8.69
CA SER A 138 -23.64 -14.31 -9.55
C SER A 138 -23.31 -13.82 -10.96
N GLU A 139 -23.99 -12.77 -11.41
CA GLU A 139 -23.80 -12.14 -12.71
C GLU A 139 -23.19 -10.74 -12.53
N ASN A 140 -23.43 -9.82 -13.46
CA ASN A 140 -22.85 -8.48 -13.39
C ASN A 140 -23.60 -7.59 -12.40
N PHE A 141 -22.88 -6.74 -11.69
CA PHE A 141 -23.45 -5.70 -10.83
C PHE A 141 -23.00 -4.31 -11.28
N ALA A 142 -23.93 -3.36 -11.36
CA ALA A 142 -23.63 -1.97 -11.68
C ALA A 142 -24.25 -0.99 -10.66
N GLY A 143 -23.43 -0.28 -9.89
CA GLY A 143 -23.90 0.75 -8.97
C GLY A 143 -23.05 0.92 -7.71
N PHE A 144 -23.72 1.08 -6.57
CA PHE A 144 -23.09 1.33 -5.26
C PHE A 144 -23.33 0.14 -4.33
N GLN A 145 -22.27 -0.41 -3.76
CA GLN A 145 -22.34 -1.61 -2.93
C GLN A 145 -21.66 -1.37 -1.57
N VAL A 146 -22.40 -1.58 -0.48
CA VAL A 146 -21.91 -1.45 0.90
C VAL A 146 -22.16 -2.74 1.64
N GLY A 147 -21.12 -3.33 2.21
CA GLY A 147 -21.29 -4.51 3.03
C GLY A 147 -20.04 -5.02 3.70
N PHE A 148 -20.17 -5.93 4.66
CA PHE A 148 -18.99 -6.58 5.23
C PHE A 148 -18.31 -7.44 4.16
N LEU A 149 -19.07 -8.26 3.43
CA LEU A 149 -18.59 -9.10 2.33
C LEU A 149 -19.31 -8.72 1.04
N ASN A 150 -18.55 -8.28 0.05
CA ASN A 150 -19.06 -7.95 -1.28
C ASN A 150 -18.49 -8.92 -2.32
N LEU A 151 -19.30 -9.83 -2.84
CA LEU A 151 -18.88 -10.93 -3.71
C LEU A 151 -19.55 -10.81 -5.08
N ASN A 152 -18.79 -10.42 -6.11
CA ASN A 152 -19.29 -10.27 -7.47
C ASN A 152 -18.58 -11.28 -8.38
N MET A 153 -19.28 -12.33 -8.81
CA MET A 153 -18.65 -13.44 -9.53
C MET A 153 -18.25 -13.07 -10.97
N LYS A 154 -18.75 -11.97 -11.51
CA LYS A 154 -18.40 -11.45 -12.85
C LYS A 154 -17.93 -9.99 -12.78
N GLU A 155 -18.48 -9.13 -13.64
CA GLU A 155 -18.09 -7.72 -13.73
C GLU A 155 -18.84 -6.88 -12.69
N PHE A 156 -18.08 -6.10 -11.94
CA PHE A 156 -18.59 -5.04 -11.08
C PHE A 156 -18.27 -3.68 -11.69
N VAL A 157 -19.29 -2.83 -11.83
CA VAL A 157 -19.14 -1.46 -12.31
C VAL A 157 -19.65 -0.46 -11.27
N GLY A 158 -18.80 0.43 -10.76
CA GLY A 158 -19.24 1.52 -9.88
C GLY A 158 -18.40 1.73 -8.63
N TYR A 159 -19.03 1.74 -7.46
CA TYR A 159 -18.42 2.12 -6.18
C TYR A 159 -18.66 1.07 -5.11
N ARG A 160 -17.61 0.69 -4.37
CA ARG A 160 -17.69 -0.38 -3.38
C ARG A 160 -17.04 0.02 -2.06
N LEU A 161 -17.76 -0.23 -0.96
CA LEU A 161 -17.30 -0.04 0.41
C LEU A 161 -17.50 -1.34 1.21
N GLY A 162 -16.50 -1.79 1.97
CA GLY A 162 -16.70 -2.96 2.82
C GLY A 162 -15.56 -3.38 3.73
N LEU A 163 -15.64 -4.60 4.28
CA LEU A 163 -14.52 -5.23 4.99
C LEU A 163 -13.67 -6.06 4.03
N VAL A 164 -14.31 -6.95 3.27
CA VAL A 164 -13.68 -7.73 2.19
C VAL A 164 -14.51 -7.63 0.93
N SER A 165 -13.83 -7.38 -0.19
CA SER A 165 -14.46 -7.36 -1.49
C SER A 165 -13.77 -8.28 -2.50
N PHE A 166 -14.58 -8.94 -3.32
CA PHE A 166 -14.16 -9.81 -4.40
C PHE A 166 -14.91 -9.47 -5.68
N SER A 167 -14.17 -9.41 -6.80
CA SER A 167 -14.74 -9.39 -8.13
C SER A 167 -13.90 -10.18 -9.13
N THR A 168 -14.52 -10.76 -10.15
CA THR A 168 -13.73 -11.25 -11.29
C THR A 168 -13.11 -10.05 -12.04
N ASN A 169 -13.91 -9.02 -12.35
CA ASN A 169 -13.43 -7.81 -13.00
C ASN A 169 -14.04 -6.58 -12.32
N PHE A 170 -13.23 -5.61 -11.90
CA PHE A 170 -13.70 -4.36 -11.32
C PHE A 170 -13.42 -3.18 -12.25
N LYS A 171 -14.46 -2.41 -12.57
CA LYS A 171 -14.35 -1.15 -13.33
C LYS A 171 -15.12 -0.06 -12.60
N GLY A 172 -14.42 0.78 -11.85
CA GLY A 172 -15.09 1.72 -11.00
C GLY A 172 -14.24 2.91 -10.65
N PHE A 173 -14.81 3.83 -9.88
CA PHE A 173 -14.05 4.95 -9.36
C PHE A 173 -13.26 4.52 -8.13
N PHE A 174 -13.90 3.89 -7.12
CA PHE A 174 -13.20 3.34 -5.97
C PHE A 174 -13.78 2.01 -5.45
N ASP A 175 -12.88 1.22 -4.88
CA ASP A 175 -13.13 0.10 -3.99
C ASP A 175 -12.34 0.31 -2.70
N VAL A 176 -13.04 0.64 -1.61
CA VAL A 176 -12.46 0.82 -0.28
C VAL A 176 -12.93 -0.31 0.62
N SER A 177 -12.03 -1.26 0.88
CA SER A 177 -12.29 -2.41 1.74
C SER A 177 -11.34 -2.40 2.94
N LEU A 178 -11.84 -2.46 4.17
CA LEU A 178 -11.02 -2.29 5.37
C LEU A 178 -9.93 -3.37 5.51
N LEU A 179 -10.20 -4.60 5.08
CA LEU A 179 -9.26 -5.72 5.17
C LEU A 179 -8.67 -6.06 3.80
N ALA A 180 -9.50 -6.44 2.82
CA ALA A 180 -8.99 -6.93 1.55
C ALA A 180 -9.86 -6.61 0.34
N SER A 181 -9.20 -6.34 -0.79
CA SER A 181 -9.80 -6.25 -2.12
C SER A 181 -9.11 -7.23 -3.08
N ILE A 182 -9.88 -8.14 -3.68
CA ILE A 182 -9.36 -9.24 -4.50
C ILE A 182 -10.02 -9.22 -5.88
N ASN A 183 -9.21 -9.18 -6.95
CA ASN A 183 -9.69 -9.18 -8.33
C ASN A 183 -8.96 -10.18 -9.22
N PHE A 184 -9.70 -10.97 -10.01
CA PHE A 184 -9.13 -12.11 -10.72
C PHE A 184 -8.65 -11.79 -12.15
N SER A 185 -9.45 -11.06 -12.92
CA SER A 185 -9.22 -10.73 -14.33
C SER A 185 -8.74 -9.30 -14.56
N GLY A 186 -9.18 -8.35 -13.74
CA GLY A 186 -8.74 -6.96 -13.87
C GLY A 186 -9.31 -6.03 -12.81
N PHE A 187 -8.61 -4.92 -12.61
CA PHE A 187 -9.04 -3.82 -11.76
C PHE A 187 -8.72 -2.48 -12.42
N THR A 188 -9.72 -1.61 -12.54
CA THR A 188 -9.56 -0.21 -12.96
C THR A 188 -10.23 0.71 -11.95
N GLY A 189 -9.46 1.65 -11.37
CA GLY A 189 -9.96 2.62 -10.39
C GLY A 189 -9.01 2.88 -9.22
N ILE A 190 -9.56 3.28 -8.07
CA ILE A 190 -8.86 3.43 -6.79
C ILE A 190 -9.12 2.18 -5.93
N GLN A 191 -8.08 1.45 -5.54
CA GLN A 191 -8.14 0.31 -4.64
C GLN A 191 -7.50 0.68 -3.31
N ALA A 192 -8.28 0.70 -2.22
CA ALA A 192 -7.77 1.02 -0.88
C ALA A 192 -8.15 -0.08 0.12
N SER A 193 -7.16 -0.82 0.62
CA SER A 193 -7.35 -1.89 1.61
C SER A 193 -6.04 -2.21 2.33
N ILE A 194 -6.08 -2.90 3.48
CA ILE A 194 -4.84 -3.42 4.09
C ILE A 194 -4.12 -4.35 3.10
N PHE A 195 -4.88 -5.24 2.44
CA PHE A 195 -4.38 -6.16 1.42
C PHE A 195 -5.09 -5.99 0.08
N ASN A 196 -4.34 -5.63 -0.96
CA ASN A 196 -4.86 -5.54 -2.32
C ASN A 196 -4.24 -6.64 -3.19
N PHE A 197 -5.08 -7.49 -3.80
CA PHE A 197 -4.65 -8.60 -4.65
C PHE A 197 -5.30 -8.54 -6.03
N ASN A 198 -4.50 -8.38 -7.08
CA ASN A 198 -4.98 -8.45 -8.47
C ASN A 198 -4.21 -9.53 -9.23
N LEU A 199 -4.92 -10.57 -9.68
CA LEU A 199 -4.34 -11.65 -10.48
C LEU A 199 -4.34 -11.32 -11.97
N GLY A 200 -5.15 -10.35 -12.38
CA GLY A 200 -5.20 -9.77 -13.72
C GLY A 200 -4.46 -8.45 -13.81
N ASP A 201 -4.80 -7.68 -14.84
CA ASP A 201 -4.20 -6.38 -15.08
C ASP A 201 -4.74 -5.32 -14.10
N PHE A 202 -3.89 -4.39 -13.68
CA PHE A 202 -4.26 -3.31 -12.78
C PHE A 202 -4.03 -1.95 -13.45
N ASN A 203 -5.01 -1.06 -13.39
CA ASN A 203 -4.89 0.31 -13.86
C ASN A 203 -5.50 1.30 -12.86
N GLY A 204 -4.66 2.12 -12.21
CA GLY A 204 -5.13 3.21 -11.35
C GLY A 204 -4.29 3.43 -10.10
N LEU A 205 -4.94 3.67 -8.96
CA LEU A 205 -4.30 4.00 -7.68
C LEU A 205 -4.49 2.85 -6.68
N GLN A 206 -3.42 2.35 -6.11
CA GLN A 206 -3.43 1.26 -5.12
C GLN A 206 -2.85 1.77 -3.79
N ILE A 207 -3.62 1.71 -2.71
CA ILE A 207 -3.20 2.13 -1.37
C ILE A 207 -3.43 0.96 -0.41
N GLY A 208 -2.37 0.49 0.26
CA GLY A 208 -2.48 -0.60 1.20
C GLY A 208 -1.17 -1.00 1.86
N LEU A 209 -1.22 -1.80 2.93
CA LEU A 209 0.02 -2.32 3.52
C LEU A 209 0.71 -3.28 2.53
N VAL A 210 -0.07 -4.13 1.86
CA VAL A 210 0.42 -5.05 0.85
C VAL A 210 -0.36 -4.87 -0.45
N ASN A 211 0.38 -4.58 -1.51
CA ASN A 211 -0.13 -4.37 -2.86
C ASN A 211 0.47 -5.42 -3.80
N PHE A 212 -0.30 -6.44 -4.17
CA PHE A 212 0.14 -7.55 -5.03
C PHE A 212 -0.56 -7.55 -6.38
N ASN A 213 0.20 -7.49 -7.47
CA ASN A 213 -0.33 -7.63 -8.83
C ASN A 213 0.47 -8.68 -9.63
N LEU A 214 -0.22 -9.69 -10.16
CA LEU A 214 0.42 -10.81 -10.87
C LEU A 214 0.75 -10.50 -12.33
N LYS A 215 -0.04 -9.66 -12.99
CA LYS A 215 0.15 -9.27 -14.41
C LYS A 215 0.61 -7.82 -14.54
N ASP A 216 0.35 -7.22 -15.71
CA ASP A 216 0.75 -5.86 -16.02
C ASP A 216 -0.03 -4.87 -15.17
N SER A 217 0.69 -3.89 -14.65
CA SER A 217 0.15 -2.90 -13.73
C SER A 217 0.57 -1.51 -14.17
N TYR A 218 -0.38 -0.57 -14.20
CA TYR A 218 -0.14 0.82 -14.53
C TYR A 218 -0.74 1.75 -13.47
N GLY A 219 0.00 2.80 -13.11
CA GLY A 219 -0.51 3.90 -12.28
C GLY A 219 0.33 4.16 -11.03
N TYR A 220 -0.31 4.24 -9.86
CA TYR A 220 0.31 4.69 -8.62
C TYR A 220 0.11 3.67 -7.50
N LYS A 221 1.15 3.37 -6.73
CA LYS A 221 1.07 2.47 -5.57
C LYS A 221 1.71 3.07 -4.33
N PHE A 222 1.00 3.02 -3.22
CA PHE A 222 1.44 3.50 -1.92
C PHE A 222 1.21 2.44 -0.84
N GLY A 223 2.20 2.22 0.03
CA GLY A 223 2.11 1.12 0.99
C GLY A 223 3.38 0.77 1.75
N LEU A 224 3.40 -0.40 2.39
CA LEU A 224 4.62 -0.97 2.96
C LEU A 224 5.32 -1.88 1.96
N VAL A 225 4.57 -2.79 1.34
CA VAL A 225 5.12 -3.78 0.41
C VAL A 225 4.34 -3.73 -0.90
N SER A 226 5.04 -3.52 -2.01
CA SER A 226 4.49 -3.71 -3.33
C SER A 226 5.21 -4.83 -4.07
N ILE A 227 4.44 -5.78 -4.59
CA ILE A 227 4.93 -6.89 -5.40
C ILE A 227 4.18 -6.85 -6.73
N SER A 228 4.93 -6.76 -7.82
CA SER A 228 4.38 -6.75 -9.18
C SER A 228 5.18 -7.67 -10.08
N ASN A 229 4.56 -8.27 -11.10
CA ASN A 229 5.34 -8.87 -12.18
C ASN A 229 5.88 -7.77 -13.10
N SER A 230 5.00 -6.91 -13.61
CA SER A 230 5.34 -5.81 -14.50
C SER A 230 4.60 -4.57 -14.03
N PHE A 231 5.33 -3.47 -13.81
CA PHE A 231 4.76 -2.22 -13.32
C PHE A 231 5.29 -1.01 -14.08
N SER A 232 4.36 -0.15 -14.51
CA SER A 232 4.65 1.15 -15.10
C SER A 232 3.99 2.28 -14.32
N GLY A 233 4.77 3.24 -13.82
CA GLY A 233 4.24 4.41 -13.11
C GLY A 233 5.03 4.78 -11.86
N VAL A 234 4.33 5.09 -10.76
CA VAL A 234 4.94 5.55 -9.50
C VAL A 234 4.70 4.54 -8.38
N GLN A 235 5.78 4.13 -7.70
CA GLN A 235 5.74 3.23 -6.54
C GLN A 235 6.42 3.89 -5.32
N ILE A 236 5.67 4.15 -4.25
CA ILE A 236 6.23 4.68 -3.00
C ILE A 236 5.84 3.71 -1.88
N ASN A 237 6.75 2.78 -1.57
CA ASN A 237 6.54 1.77 -0.53
C ASN A 237 7.84 1.52 0.22
N LEU A 238 7.79 0.95 1.43
CA LEU A 238 9.00 0.56 2.15
C LEU A 238 9.82 -0.48 1.35
N VAL A 239 9.13 -1.44 0.73
CA VAL A 239 9.71 -2.47 -0.14
C VAL A 239 8.97 -2.50 -1.47
N ASN A 240 9.70 -2.32 -2.56
CA ASN A 240 9.21 -2.47 -3.93
C ASN A 240 9.87 -3.69 -4.59
N TYR A 241 9.07 -4.59 -5.14
CA TYR A 241 9.54 -5.71 -5.96
C TYR A 241 8.78 -5.71 -7.29
N SER A 242 9.51 -5.67 -8.40
CA SER A 242 8.95 -5.80 -9.74
C SER A 242 9.90 -6.58 -10.66
N ASN A 243 9.46 -7.62 -11.39
CA ASN A 243 10.34 -8.23 -12.39
C ASN A 243 10.72 -7.21 -13.49
N PHE A 244 9.73 -6.46 -13.96
CA PHE A 244 9.92 -5.37 -14.93
C PHE A 244 9.34 -4.08 -14.35
N PHE A 245 10.19 -3.08 -14.14
CA PHE A 245 9.81 -1.77 -13.63
C PHE A 245 10.07 -0.68 -14.66
N ASN A 246 9.11 0.20 -14.87
CA ASN A 246 9.23 1.39 -15.73
C ASN A 246 8.62 2.62 -15.05
N GLY A 247 9.42 3.63 -14.70
CA GLY A 247 8.90 4.86 -14.08
C GLY A 247 9.72 5.35 -12.89
N PHE A 248 9.04 5.70 -11.79
CA PHE A 248 9.67 6.28 -10.60
C PHE A 248 9.33 5.49 -9.34
N GLN A 249 10.32 5.01 -8.61
CA GLN A 249 10.10 4.31 -7.34
C GLN A 249 10.93 4.89 -6.20
N ILE A 250 10.31 4.95 -5.02
CA ILE A 250 10.96 5.25 -3.74
C ILE A 250 10.67 4.10 -2.79
N GLY A 251 11.71 3.60 -2.14
CA GLY A 251 11.58 2.66 -1.03
C GLY A 251 12.86 2.47 -0.27
N LEU A 252 12.79 1.89 0.93
CA LEU A 252 13.99 1.46 1.65
C LEU A 252 14.71 0.38 0.84
N ILE A 253 13.94 -0.53 0.25
CA ILE A 253 14.42 -1.63 -0.59
C ILE A 253 13.64 -1.62 -1.91
N ASN A 254 14.36 -1.51 -3.03
CA ASN A 254 13.83 -1.69 -4.38
C ASN A 254 14.51 -2.88 -5.03
N ILE A 255 13.73 -3.82 -5.58
CA ILE A 255 14.23 -5.03 -6.22
C ILE A 255 13.58 -5.14 -7.60
N ALA A 256 14.41 -5.28 -8.63
CA ALA A 256 13.92 -5.56 -9.98
C ALA A 256 14.88 -6.37 -10.84
N LYS A 257 14.35 -7.13 -11.80
CA LYS A 257 15.19 -7.78 -12.82
C LYS A 257 15.59 -6.78 -13.90
N ILE A 258 14.63 -6.00 -14.38
CA ILE A 258 14.83 -4.92 -15.34
C ILE A 258 14.21 -3.64 -14.78
N GLU A 259 15.03 -2.59 -14.73
CA GLU A 259 14.65 -1.25 -14.31
C GLU A 259 14.79 -0.31 -15.50
N LYS A 260 13.73 0.45 -15.78
CA LYS A 260 13.69 1.54 -16.76
C LYS A 260 13.13 2.77 -16.08
N GLY A 261 13.94 3.48 -15.31
CA GLY A 261 13.36 4.54 -14.50
C GLY A 261 14.34 5.32 -13.67
N ILE A 262 13.83 5.86 -12.58
CA ILE A 262 14.60 6.39 -11.47
C ILE A 262 14.10 5.65 -10.23
N SER A 263 15.04 5.08 -9.50
CA SER A 263 14.75 4.29 -8.32
C SER A 263 15.58 4.80 -7.16
N ILE A 264 14.92 5.37 -6.16
CA ILE A 264 15.57 5.94 -4.98
C ILE A 264 15.34 4.99 -3.81
N GLY A 265 16.43 4.57 -3.18
CA GLY A 265 16.37 3.72 -2.01
C GLY A 265 17.72 3.46 -1.40
N LEU A 266 17.72 3.02 -0.14
CA LEU A 266 18.96 2.62 0.53
C LEU A 266 19.53 1.38 -0.16
N PHE A 267 18.67 0.41 -0.48
CA PHE A 267 19.03 -0.81 -1.19
C PHE A 267 18.29 -0.92 -2.53
N ASN A 268 19.03 -0.86 -3.63
CA ASN A 268 18.51 -0.95 -5.01
C ASN A 268 19.11 -2.17 -5.72
N PHE A 269 18.46 -3.33 -5.61
CA PHE A 269 18.94 -4.57 -6.21
C PHE A 269 18.38 -4.74 -7.62
N PHE A 270 19.13 -4.29 -8.63
CA PHE A 270 18.76 -4.45 -10.03
C PHE A 270 19.71 -5.42 -10.74
N LEU A 271 19.17 -6.55 -11.23
CA LEU A 271 19.99 -7.59 -11.87
C LEU A 271 20.75 -7.05 -13.09
N ASN A 272 20.07 -6.29 -13.96
CA ASN A 272 20.67 -5.64 -15.13
C ASN A 272 21.08 -4.18 -14.84
N GLY A 273 21.43 -3.88 -13.58
CA GLY A 273 21.75 -2.55 -13.08
C GLY A 273 23.19 -2.08 -13.30
N TYR A 274 23.54 -0.98 -12.65
CA TYR A 274 24.92 -0.55 -12.42
C TYR A 274 25.37 -1.10 -11.06
N ASN A 275 26.00 -2.27 -11.11
CA ASN A 275 26.58 -2.93 -9.95
C ASN A 275 28.09 -2.95 -10.14
N ALA A 276 28.84 -2.44 -9.17
CA ALA A 276 30.28 -2.37 -9.29
C ALA A 276 30.99 -2.47 -7.93
N ILE A 277 32.19 -3.03 -7.97
CA ILE A 277 33.13 -3.01 -6.86
C ILE A 277 34.26 -2.08 -7.26
N GLU A 278 34.49 -1.03 -6.48
CA GLU A 278 35.51 -0.02 -6.74
C GLU A 278 36.53 -0.01 -5.60
N THR A 279 37.81 -0.06 -5.96
CA THR A 279 38.91 0.19 -5.04
C THR A 279 39.54 1.53 -5.37
N THR A 280 39.64 2.44 -4.39
CA THR A 280 40.27 3.76 -4.53
C THR A 280 41.41 3.94 -3.54
N TYR A 281 42.41 4.74 -3.91
CA TYR A 281 43.47 5.23 -3.05
C TYR A 281 43.48 6.76 -3.11
N ASN A 282 43.56 7.42 -1.96
CA ASN A 282 43.48 8.88 -1.86
C ASN A 282 44.79 9.52 -1.37
N GLU A 283 44.81 10.85 -1.35
CA GLU A 283 45.96 11.66 -0.89
C GLU A 283 46.32 11.46 0.59
N LEU A 284 45.40 10.92 1.40
CA LEU A 284 45.63 10.59 2.82
C LEU A 284 46.24 9.19 3.01
N GLY A 285 46.59 8.50 1.92
CA GLY A 285 47.13 7.14 1.97
C GLY A 285 46.10 6.08 2.36
N ILE A 286 44.79 6.38 2.24
CA ILE A 286 43.70 5.47 2.56
C ILE A 286 43.31 4.69 1.31
N ALA A 287 43.41 3.37 1.38
CA ALA A 287 42.82 2.45 0.41
C ALA A 287 41.37 2.13 0.83
N LYS A 288 40.40 2.34 -0.06
CA LYS A 288 38.98 2.13 0.19
C LYS A 288 38.35 1.17 -0.81
N LEU A 289 37.53 0.26 -0.29
CA LEU A 289 36.65 -0.59 -1.08
C LEU A 289 35.24 -0.02 -1.04
N ASN A 290 34.64 0.21 -2.20
CA ASN A 290 33.29 0.73 -2.39
C ASN A 290 32.45 -0.30 -3.14
N PHE A 291 31.23 -0.52 -2.66
CA PHE A 291 30.20 -1.27 -3.37
C PHE A 291 29.17 -0.28 -3.89
N LYS A 292 28.91 -0.35 -5.20
CA LYS A 292 27.93 0.46 -5.90
C LYS A 292 26.83 -0.45 -6.43
N TRP A 293 25.57 -0.11 -6.17
CA TRP A 293 24.41 -0.87 -6.68
C TRP A 293 23.25 0.02 -7.06
N GLY A 294 22.51 -0.37 -8.09
CA GLY A 294 21.32 0.34 -8.53
C GLY A 294 21.30 0.51 -10.04
N SER A 295 20.93 1.69 -10.52
CA SER A 295 20.82 2.01 -11.94
C SER A 295 21.95 2.95 -12.38
N LYS A 296 22.18 3.08 -13.68
CA LYS A 296 23.12 4.10 -14.18
C LYS A 296 22.69 5.53 -13.83
N LYS A 297 21.38 5.79 -13.72
CA LYS A 297 20.87 7.13 -13.40
C LYS A 297 20.94 7.45 -11.90
N PHE A 298 20.87 6.42 -11.07
CA PHE A 298 20.92 6.52 -9.62
C PHE A 298 21.41 5.18 -9.04
N TYR A 299 22.58 5.19 -8.42
CA TYR A 299 23.13 4.07 -7.67
C TYR A 299 23.48 4.52 -6.25
N SER A 300 23.39 3.60 -5.30
CA SER A 300 23.83 3.80 -3.92
C SER A 300 25.28 3.36 -3.78
N ILE A 301 26.01 3.97 -2.84
CA ILE A 301 27.42 3.70 -2.55
C ILE A 301 27.52 3.39 -1.06
N ILE A 302 28.18 2.29 -0.72
CA ILE A 302 28.75 2.09 0.62
C ILE A 302 30.23 1.80 0.47
N GLY A 303 31.04 2.35 1.36
CA GLY A 303 32.47 2.18 1.31
C GLY A 303 33.09 2.04 2.68
N TYR A 304 34.18 1.28 2.73
CA TYR A 304 35.05 1.18 3.89
C TYR A 304 36.51 1.08 3.45
N GLY A 305 37.38 1.82 4.12
CA GLY A 305 38.81 1.89 3.79
C GLY A 305 39.68 2.13 5.01
N MET A 306 40.98 1.87 4.86
CA MET A 306 41.99 2.06 5.90
C MET A 306 43.29 2.57 5.28
N ASN A 307 44.09 3.27 6.07
CA ASN A 307 45.45 3.64 5.66
C ASN A 307 46.44 2.47 5.82
N GLU A 308 47.61 2.58 5.19
CA GLU A 308 48.66 1.55 5.21
C GLU A 308 49.10 1.17 6.63
N SER A 309 49.19 2.15 7.54
CA SER A 309 49.55 1.93 8.94
C SER A 309 48.41 1.38 9.80
N GLN A 310 47.21 1.19 9.24
CA GLN A 310 45.99 0.72 9.92
C GLN A 310 45.58 1.54 11.15
N THR A 311 45.96 2.82 11.19
CA THR A 311 45.63 3.75 12.26
C THR A 311 44.36 4.52 12.00
N LEU A 312 44.02 4.74 10.72
CA LEU A 312 42.84 5.49 10.29
C LEU A 312 41.94 4.59 9.46
N TYR A 313 40.64 4.66 9.71
CA TYR A 313 39.63 4.10 8.81
C TYR A 313 38.73 5.19 8.25
N GLN A 314 38.15 4.92 7.10
CA GLN A 314 37.18 5.77 6.44
C GLN A 314 35.94 4.97 6.07
N SER A 315 34.76 5.46 6.43
CA SER A 315 33.48 4.92 5.99
C SER A 315 32.81 5.88 5.00
N THR A 316 31.94 5.36 4.15
CA THR A 316 31.24 6.16 3.13
C THR A 316 29.82 5.62 2.93
N LEU A 317 28.84 6.52 2.85
CA LEU A 317 27.48 6.22 2.46
C LEU A 317 26.95 7.33 1.55
N GLY A 318 26.42 6.98 0.39
CA GLY A 318 25.90 7.99 -0.53
C GLY A 318 25.24 7.42 -1.77
N PHE A 319 25.18 8.26 -2.80
CA PHE A 319 24.58 7.94 -4.07
C PHE A 319 25.30 8.64 -5.21
N GLY A 320 25.10 8.17 -6.44
CA GLY A 320 25.68 8.77 -7.62
C GLY A 320 24.94 8.45 -8.90
N SER A 321 25.46 8.98 -9.99
CA SER A 321 24.96 8.79 -11.36
C SER A 321 26.14 8.55 -12.30
N HIS A 322 25.96 7.62 -13.25
CA HIS A 322 26.95 7.14 -14.19
C HIS A 322 26.57 7.52 -15.63
N HIS A 323 27.41 8.32 -16.27
CA HIS A 323 27.21 8.84 -17.61
C HIS A 323 28.29 8.30 -18.56
N SER A 324 27.92 7.34 -19.40
CA SER A 324 28.84 6.77 -20.39
C SER A 324 28.95 7.66 -21.64
N LEU A 325 30.17 7.93 -22.05
CA LEU A 325 30.59 8.74 -23.20
C LEU A 325 31.48 7.89 -24.13
N GLY A 326 30.97 6.72 -24.53
CA GLY A 326 31.73 5.73 -25.28
C GLY A 326 32.70 4.96 -24.37
N VAL A 327 34.00 5.05 -24.66
CA VAL A 327 35.06 4.46 -23.81
C VAL A 327 35.31 5.28 -22.55
N PHE A 328 34.93 6.56 -22.53
CA PHE A 328 35.00 7.40 -21.33
C PHE A 328 33.69 7.36 -20.56
N PHE A 329 33.73 7.72 -19.28
CA PHE A 329 32.53 7.97 -18.50
C PHE A 329 32.78 9.05 -17.44
N LEU A 330 31.67 9.65 -16.98
CA LEU A 330 31.64 10.57 -15.85
C LEU A 330 30.71 10.01 -14.79
N ASP A 331 31.20 9.93 -13.55
CA ASP A 331 30.35 9.69 -12.39
C ASP A 331 30.23 10.95 -11.56
N PHE A 332 29.00 11.30 -11.18
CA PHE A 332 28.71 12.36 -10.22
C PHE A 332 28.22 11.71 -8.94
N GLU A 333 28.95 11.88 -7.84
CA GLU A 333 28.69 11.20 -6.57
C GLU A 333 28.54 12.21 -5.45
N PHE A 334 27.55 11.98 -4.59
CA PHE A 334 27.37 12.68 -3.33
C PHE A 334 27.36 11.64 -2.22
N PHE A 335 28.20 11.84 -1.21
CA PHE A 335 28.27 10.92 -0.07
C PHE A 335 28.62 11.64 1.21
N ILE A 336 28.18 11.04 2.32
CA ILE A 336 28.71 11.33 3.65
C ILE A 336 29.88 10.37 3.86
N GLN A 337 31.00 10.89 4.35
CA GLN A 337 32.11 10.07 4.79
C GLN A 337 32.56 10.47 6.18
N GLY A 338 32.97 9.46 6.96
CA GLY A 338 33.58 9.62 8.28
C GLY A 338 34.99 9.09 8.28
N ILE A 339 35.90 9.76 8.97
CA ILE A 339 37.28 9.32 9.22
C ILE A 339 37.48 9.28 10.73
N ALA A 340 37.99 8.16 11.24
CA ALA A 340 38.32 8.04 12.65
C ALA A 340 39.58 7.20 12.89
N SER A 341 40.19 7.43 14.05
CA SER A 341 41.25 6.57 14.58
C SER A 341 40.71 5.20 14.97
N ILE A 342 41.46 4.14 14.64
CA ILE A 342 41.12 2.78 15.04
C ILE A 342 41.09 2.61 16.57
N ASP A 343 41.92 3.38 17.29
CA ASP A 343 41.99 3.32 18.75
C ASP A 343 40.76 3.97 19.38
N ASN A 344 40.30 5.08 18.81
CA ASN A 344 39.05 5.70 19.23
C ASN A 344 37.86 4.78 18.91
N LEU A 345 37.81 4.18 17.72
CA LEU A 345 36.77 3.20 17.40
C LEU A 345 36.75 2.03 18.40
N LYS A 346 37.91 1.46 18.73
CA LYS A 346 38.00 0.40 19.75
C LYS A 346 37.52 0.89 21.12
N LYS A 347 37.92 2.09 21.54
CA LYS A 347 37.48 2.71 22.80
C LYS A 347 35.95 2.83 22.87
N TYR A 348 35.32 3.31 21.80
CA TYR A 348 33.86 3.48 21.75
C TYR A 348 33.10 2.15 21.60
N LEU A 349 33.63 1.18 20.84
CA LEU A 349 33.02 -0.15 20.72
C LEU A 349 33.11 -0.96 22.03
N SER A 350 34.20 -0.79 22.79
CA SER A 350 34.43 -1.52 24.05
C SER A 350 33.73 -0.92 25.27
N ASN A 351 33.32 0.35 25.19
CA ASN A 351 32.61 1.05 26.27
C ASN A 351 31.33 1.69 25.71
N PRO A 352 30.24 0.91 25.54
CA PRO A 352 28.93 1.44 25.16
C PRO A 352 28.38 2.50 26.14
N ASP A 353 28.90 2.57 27.36
CA ASP A 353 28.51 3.60 28.33
C ASP A 353 29.18 4.98 28.08
N LEU A 354 30.32 5.02 27.36
CA LEU A 354 30.92 6.28 26.87
C LEU A 354 30.16 6.85 25.65
N LEU A 355 29.20 6.08 25.11
CA LEU A 355 28.33 6.46 23.99
C LEU A 355 27.02 7.08 24.45
N TYR A 356 26.73 7.01 25.75
CA TYR A 356 25.70 7.81 26.39
C TYR A 356 26.39 9.01 27.03
N GLY A 357 26.76 9.99 26.22
CA GLY A 357 26.87 11.35 26.74
C GLY A 357 25.55 11.63 27.43
N ALA A 358 25.58 11.71 28.75
CA ALA A 358 24.46 12.19 29.55
C ALA A 358 24.20 13.63 29.10
N SER A 359 23.42 13.77 28.04
CA SER A 359 22.75 15.01 27.77
C SER A 359 21.74 15.13 28.90
N ASP A 360 22.13 15.82 29.97
CA ASP A 360 21.19 16.44 30.91
C ASP A 360 20.44 17.49 30.08
N TRP A 361 19.46 17.06 29.28
CA TRP A 361 18.47 17.97 28.75
C TRP A 361 17.71 18.46 29.97
N GLU A 362 17.85 19.75 30.29
CA GLU A 362 17.11 20.40 31.37
C GLU A 362 15.63 19.99 31.24
N LEU A 363 15.20 19.18 32.21
CA LEU A 363 13.86 18.65 32.32
C LEU A 363 12.90 19.83 32.54
N TYR A 364 12.16 20.21 31.50
CA TYR A 364 11.02 21.11 31.65
C TYR A 364 9.91 20.38 32.42
N GLY A 365 9.85 20.61 33.73
CA GLY A 365 8.70 20.24 34.56
C GLY A 365 7.81 21.45 34.81
N TYR A 366 6.56 21.19 35.12
CA TYR A 366 5.62 22.19 35.61
C TYR A 366 5.06 21.74 36.96
N TYR A 367 4.73 22.72 37.79
CA TYR A 367 3.96 22.49 39.02
C TYR A 367 2.49 22.49 38.67
N ASP A 368 1.75 21.50 39.15
CA ASP A 368 0.30 21.55 39.09
C ASP A 368 -0.27 22.54 40.13
N GLU A 369 -1.59 22.69 40.12
CA GLU A 369 -2.32 23.61 41.00
C GLU A 369 -2.24 23.22 42.49
N PHE A 370 -1.73 22.02 42.80
CA PHE A 370 -1.56 21.47 44.13
C PHE A 370 -0.09 21.45 44.59
N GLY A 371 0.83 21.90 43.75
CA GLY A 371 2.26 21.99 44.05
C GLY A 371 3.06 20.71 43.77
N ASP A 372 2.46 19.72 43.11
CA ASP A 372 3.13 18.50 42.71
C ASP A 372 3.87 18.71 41.38
N TYR A 373 5.13 18.27 41.33
CA TYR A 373 6.03 18.48 40.19
C TYR A 373 5.99 17.28 39.23
N TYR A 374 5.58 17.51 37.98
CA TYR A 374 5.44 16.45 36.96
C TYR A 374 6.48 16.56 35.84
N TYR A 375 7.02 15.41 35.42
CA TYR A 375 7.99 15.28 34.32
C TYR A 375 7.34 14.67 33.06
N TYR A 376 7.62 15.26 31.89
CA TYR A 376 7.32 14.63 30.59
C TYR A 376 8.57 13.91 30.07
N PRO A 377 8.57 12.56 29.95
CA PRO A 377 9.57 11.88 29.14
C PRO A 377 9.25 12.16 27.66
N GLY A 378 10.06 12.99 27.00
CA GLY A 378 10.00 13.13 25.55
C GLY A 378 10.32 11.79 24.86
N PRO A 379 9.88 11.58 23.60
CA PRO A 379 10.23 10.38 22.85
C PRO A 379 11.75 10.32 22.64
N GLU A 380 12.42 9.41 23.36
CA GLU A 380 13.85 9.14 23.20
C GLU A 380 14.09 8.36 21.90
N VAL A 381 14.49 9.03 20.82
CA VAL A 381 15.09 8.33 19.67
C VAL A 381 16.56 8.09 19.97
N ARG A 382 16.86 7.01 20.70
CA ARG A 382 18.24 6.58 20.98
C ARG A 382 18.83 5.91 19.74
N ILE A 383 19.50 6.67 18.87
CA ILE A 383 20.42 6.05 17.90
C ILE A 383 21.63 5.56 18.70
N PRO A 384 22.00 4.27 18.65
CA PRO A 384 23.21 3.80 19.32
C PRO A 384 24.38 4.62 18.79
N TYR A 385 25.00 5.43 19.65
CA TYR A 385 26.07 6.35 19.27
C TYR A 385 27.24 5.60 18.62
N SER A 386 27.40 4.30 18.91
CA SER A 386 28.37 3.41 18.24
C SER A 386 28.15 3.32 16.74
N LEU A 387 26.90 3.22 16.31
CA LEU A 387 26.54 3.10 14.89
C LEU A 387 26.79 4.42 14.16
N ALA A 388 26.44 5.54 14.80
CA ALA A 388 26.72 6.87 14.29
C ALA A 388 28.23 7.13 14.20
N TYR A 389 29.00 6.72 15.22
CA TYR A 389 30.45 6.88 15.25
C TYR A 389 31.16 6.03 14.19
N ILE A 390 30.69 4.81 13.90
CA ILE A 390 31.21 4.00 12.77
C ILE A 390 31.04 4.73 11.43
N LEU A 391 29.94 5.46 11.25
CA LEU A 391 29.61 6.16 10.02
C LEU A 391 30.25 7.54 9.91
N LEU A 392 30.42 8.25 11.02
CA LEU A 392 30.81 9.66 11.05
C LEU A 392 32.23 9.87 11.56
N GLY A 393 32.75 8.96 12.38
CA GLY A 393 34.11 8.99 12.90
C GLY A 393 34.44 10.24 13.74
N ASP A 394 35.73 10.55 13.83
CA ASP A 394 36.29 11.72 14.52
C ASP A 394 36.12 12.99 13.68
N SER A 395 36.00 12.83 12.36
CA SER A 395 35.78 13.89 11.40
C SER A 395 34.85 13.41 10.28
N SER A 396 33.86 14.21 9.93
CA SER A 396 32.88 13.88 8.90
C SER A 396 32.87 14.94 7.80
N SER A 397 32.44 14.56 6.61
CA SER A 397 32.21 15.52 5.54
C SER A 397 31.05 15.13 4.64
N PHE A 398 30.36 16.15 4.13
CA PHE A 398 29.55 16.01 2.92
C PHE A 398 30.48 16.17 1.73
N SER A 399 30.50 15.19 0.85
CA SER A 399 31.48 15.09 -0.22
C SER A 399 30.79 15.00 -1.57
N PHE A 400 31.24 15.84 -2.50
CA PHE A 400 30.84 15.81 -3.90
C PHE A 400 32.03 15.34 -4.73
N ARG A 401 31.93 14.19 -5.38
CA ARG A 401 33.00 13.66 -6.24
C ARG A 401 32.57 13.65 -7.69
N LEU A 402 33.48 14.10 -8.54
CA LEU A 402 33.44 13.89 -9.98
C LEU A 402 34.51 12.86 -10.34
N ASN A 403 34.10 11.69 -10.84
CA ASN A 403 35.04 10.71 -11.41
C ASN A 403 35.06 10.84 -12.91
N LEU A 404 36.27 10.98 -13.48
CA LEU A 404 36.53 10.71 -14.88
C LEU A 404 37.07 9.29 -15.00
N GLY A 405 36.44 8.48 -15.84
CA GLY A 405 36.84 7.10 -16.02
C GLY A 405 37.01 6.67 -17.47
N VAL A 406 37.81 5.61 -17.65
CA VAL A 406 38.00 4.90 -18.92
C VAL A 406 37.56 3.46 -18.74
N SER A 407 36.68 2.99 -19.63
CA SER A 407 36.15 1.63 -19.62
C SER A 407 36.92 0.74 -20.60
N LEU A 408 37.50 -0.33 -20.05
CA LEU A 408 38.25 -1.36 -20.76
C LEU A 408 37.48 -2.69 -20.65
N GLY A 409 36.17 -2.66 -20.97
CA GLY A 409 35.27 -3.79 -20.75
C GLY A 409 34.74 -3.85 -19.32
N PHE A 410 34.99 -4.96 -18.61
CA PHE A 410 34.59 -5.15 -17.21
C PHE A 410 35.46 -4.38 -16.22
N LEU A 411 36.68 -4.02 -16.64
CA LEU A 411 37.62 -3.21 -15.88
C LEU A 411 37.46 -1.73 -16.25
N GLN A 412 37.46 -0.87 -15.24
CA GLN A 412 37.37 0.58 -15.39
C GLN A 412 38.46 1.24 -14.54
N ILE A 413 39.14 2.23 -15.10
CA ILE A 413 40.13 3.05 -14.38
C ILE A 413 39.49 4.39 -14.12
N ILE A 414 39.63 4.92 -12.91
CA ILE A 414 39.03 6.20 -12.51
C ILE A 414 40.05 7.13 -11.87
N ALA A 415 39.88 8.41 -12.15
CA ALA A 415 40.49 9.51 -11.43
C ALA A 415 39.37 10.43 -10.95
N GLY A 416 39.33 10.69 -9.65
CA GLY A 416 38.28 11.45 -8.99
C GLY A 416 38.80 12.71 -8.33
N VAL A 417 38.06 13.80 -8.48
CA VAL A 417 38.24 15.02 -7.68
C VAL A 417 37.05 15.12 -6.74
N THR A 418 37.31 15.25 -5.44
CA THR A 418 36.29 15.35 -4.41
C THR A 418 36.34 16.74 -3.76
N TYR A 419 35.21 17.43 -3.68
CA TYR A 419 35.04 18.59 -2.82
C TYR A 419 34.34 18.17 -1.53
N ASN A 420 34.97 18.41 -0.39
CA ASN A 420 34.49 18.03 0.92
C ASN A 420 34.08 19.27 1.70
N LEU A 421 32.96 19.19 2.42
CA LEU A 421 32.49 20.19 3.36
C LEU A 421 32.44 19.54 4.75
N GLY A 422 33.38 19.93 5.62
CA GLY A 422 33.61 19.26 6.89
C GLY A 422 32.62 19.64 7.97
N PHE A 423 32.12 18.64 8.69
CA PHE A 423 31.29 18.83 9.87
C PHE A 423 31.69 17.85 10.97
N ARG A 424 31.31 18.17 12.19
CA ARG A 424 31.44 17.29 13.36
C ARG A 424 30.10 17.30 14.10
N LEU A 425 29.71 16.12 14.57
CA LEU A 425 28.66 15.99 15.59
C LEU A 425 29.36 15.84 16.93
N ASN A 426 29.07 16.73 17.87
CA ASN A 426 29.63 16.65 19.20
C ASN A 426 28.97 15.48 19.98
N PRO A 427 29.76 14.50 20.45
CA PRO A 427 29.32 13.38 21.28
C PRO A 427 28.37 13.76 22.42
N ASP A 428 28.70 14.85 23.10
CA ASP A 428 28.18 15.14 24.42
C ASP A 428 26.83 15.88 24.39
N ASN A 429 26.53 16.61 23.32
CA ASN A 429 25.32 17.43 23.20
C ASN A 429 24.62 17.32 21.84
N ALA A 430 25.06 16.40 20.97
CA ALA A 430 24.58 16.23 19.60
C ALA A 430 24.64 17.53 18.75
N ALA A 431 25.43 18.53 19.16
CA ALA A 431 25.55 19.78 18.43
C ALA A 431 26.32 19.56 17.13
N PHE A 432 25.76 20.09 16.05
CA PHE A 432 26.37 20.12 14.73
C PHE A 432 27.30 21.34 14.62
N SER A 433 28.56 21.13 14.23
CA SER A 433 29.52 22.21 13.98
C SER A 433 30.27 22.00 12.67
N TRP A 434 30.53 23.10 11.96
CA TRP A 434 31.38 23.10 10.76
C TRP A 434 32.86 23.13 11.16
N TYR A 435 33.71 22.41 10.43
CA TYR A 435 35.11 22.20 10.82
C TYR A 435 36.01 21.89 9.60
N ILE A 436 37.30 22.26 9.68
CA ILE A 436 38.36 21.79 8.76
C ILE A 436 39.32 20.88 9.54
N PRO A 437 39.60 19.65 9.07
CA PRO A 437 40.60 18.77 9.67
C PRO A 437 41.96 19.44 9.94
N GLU A 438 42.42 19.45 11.19
CA GLU A 438 43.73 20.01 11.58
C GLU A 438 44.90 19.35 10.85
N ASP A 439 44.80 18.05 10.53
CA ASP A 439 45.80 17.29 9.77
C ASP A 439 45.90 17.72 8.29
N ILE A 440 44.89 18.42 7.78
CA ILE A 440 44.82 18.96 6.40
C ILE A 440 45.32 20.42 6.35
N ASN A 441 45.38 21.08 7.50
CA ASN A 441 45.70 22.49 7.67
C ASN A 441 47.09 22.90 7.10
N PRO A 442 48.18 22.13 7.25
CA PRO A 442 49.49 22.56 6.74
C PRO A 442 49.64 22.41 5.21
N ILE A 443 48.82 21.57 4.54
CA ILE A 443 48.86 21.39 3.08
C ILE A 443 47.89 22.36 2.36
N MET A 444 46.82 22.81 3.04
CA MET A 444 45.78 23.68 2.48
C MET A 444 45.95 25.18 2.76
N ALA A 445 46.94 25.58 3.57
CA ALA A 445 47.20 27.01 3.85
C ALA A 445 47.40 27.84 2.56
N ASP A 446 47.92 27.24 1.49
CA ASP A 446 48.10 27.90 0.17
C ASP A 446 46.88 27.76 -0.77
N ILE A 447 45.96 26.82 -0.52
CA ILE A 447 44.79 26.51 -1.39
C ILE A 447 43.52 27.25 -0.94
N ASN A 448 43.51 27.81 0.27
CA ASN A 448 42.40 28.59 0.82
C ASN A 448 41.95 29.80 -0.03
N ASN A 449 42.74 30.21 -1.03
CA ASN A 449 42.32 31.21 -2.01
C ASN A 449 41.26 30.71 -3.02
N PHE A 450 40.95 29.41 -3.07
CA PHE A 450 39.99 28.81 -4.02
C PHE A 450 38.81 28.06 -3.37
N ALA A 451 38.72 28.01 -2.05
CA ALA A 451 37.59 27.38 -1.35
C ALA A 451 36.38 28.32 -1.32
N PHE A 452 35.26 27.92 -1.94
CA PHE A 452 34.00 28.69 -1.91
C PHE A 452 33.38 28.81 -0.50
N PHE A 453 33.75 27.92 0.42
CA PHE A 453 33.31 27.91 1.81
C PHE A 453 34.50 27.76 2.75
N GLN A 454 34.46 28.49 3.88
CA GLN A 454 35.51 28.50 4.91
C GLN A 454 35.84 27.11 5.47
N TYR A 455 34.96 26.11 5.30
CA TYR A 455 35.12 24.75 5.84
C TYR A 455 35.26 23.67 4.76
N GLY A 456 35.59 24.07 3.53
CA GLY A 456 35.68 23.17 2.38
C GLY A 456 37.11 22.89 1.93
N TRP A 457 37.36 21.68 1.42
CA TRP A 457 38.66 21.30 0.84
C TRP A 457 38.52 20.34 -0.34
N PHE A 458 39.53 20.31 -1.20
CA PHE A 458 39.63 19.37 -2.31
C PHE A 458 40.44 18.12 -1.93
N GLY A 459 40.02 16.97 -2.45
CA GLY A 459 40.74 15.70 -2.37
C GLY A 459 40.82 15.01 -3.73
N PHE A 460 41.76 14.08 -3.87
CA PHE A 460 42.09 13.41 -5.12
C PHE A 460 42.13 11.89 -4.92
N THR A 461 41.40 11.18 -5.75
CA THR A 461 41.35 9.71 -5.70
C THR A 461 41.77 9.11 -7.02
N LEU A 462 42.60 8.08 -6.97
CA LEU A 462 42.81 7.17 -8.09
C LEU A 462 42.18 5.83 -7.75
N GLY A 463 41.60 5.16 -8.74
CA GLY A 463 40.93 3.91 -8.47
C GLY A 463 40.74 3.01 -9.66
N ILE A 464 40.31 1.80 -9.36
CA ILE A 464 39.93 0.76 -10.31
C ILE A 464 38.55 0.27 -9.92
N GLN A 465 37.68 0.10 -10.89
CA GLN A 465 36.33 -0.39 -10.71
C GLN A 465 36.09 -1.63 -11.58
N PHE A 466 35.46 -2.64 -11.00
CA PHE A 466 34.98 -3.84 -11.68
C PHE A 466 33.47 -3.79 -11.78
N LYS A 467 32.96 -3.79 -13.01
CA LYS A 467 31.52 -3.88 -13.27
C LYS A 467 31.07 -5.33 -13.16
N LEU A 468 30.04 -5.58 -12.35
CA LEU A 468 29.45 -6.90 -12.09
C LEU A 468 28.35 -7.25 -13.09
#